data_AF-A0A0D0IQY4-F1
#
_entry.id   AF-A0A0D0IQY4-F1
#
_cell.length_a   1.000
_cell.length_b   1.000
_cell.length_c   1.000
_cell.angle_alpha   90.00
_cell.angle_beta   90.00
_cell.angle_gamma   90.00
#
_symmetry.space_group_name_H-M   'P 1'
#
loop_
_entity.id
_entity.type
_entity.pdbx_description
1 polymer ?
#
loop_
_entity_poly.entity_id
_entity_poly.type
_entity_poly.pdbx_seq_one_letter_code
_entity_poly.pdbx_strand_id
1 'polypeptide(L)'
;MKRNFIYSFFIALACLGFVACDSDDNDQTKNLPEGSKPSTKFTVGNCEDEQNAKDAIKLDVKTWGDGKTDKEFVSVELFGDGHFLITTPNALTAQKRAADGPRKAASILKRSNKSPLLARVGENNGTDDIDNGLYICGTYTRVKDGVYKLSNNTMIEIKDGAVKGTATVTYTNRYGVSITIVVSVDYNYQQDAAMRQLCRSWKFDESEVWLYADDFCFGYGKQWMTFGRVQQEITLAPEAKKWGFDEDDVLETDDCCKRIVFSPCGRYICFFADHDIEVGRWEWKDIKNGVLRLWEPVDLDDDDDDDDDWADVTVRFDGNQMHLYQDYMDKDDGVKFRVLGVSTFTARYY
;
A
#
# COMPACT_ATOMS: atom_id res chain seq x y z
N MET A 1 -9.92 45.64 -12.17
CA MET A 1 -10.56 44.34 -12.44
C MET A 1 -9.74 43.60 -13.49
N LYS A 2 -9.05 42.54 -13.08
CA LYS A 2 -8.69 41.30 -13.81
C LYS A 2 -7.79 40.49 -12.87
N ARG A 3 -8.48 39.96 -11.85
CA ARG A 3 -8.06 38.91 -10.90
C ARG A 3 -8.70 37.62 -11.45
N ASN A 4 -8.05 36.48 -11.22
CA ASN A 4 -8.56 35.10 -11.38
C ASN A 4 -8.43 34.45 -12.77
N PHE A 5 -7.34 33.70 -12.95
CA PHE A 5 -7.26 32.58 -13.92
C PHE A 5 -6.15 31.57 -13.52
N ILE A 6 -5.18 32.00 -12.69
CA ILE A 6 -3.96 31.23 -12.38
C ILE A 6 -4.04 30.52 -11.01
N TYR A 7 -4.93 30.93 -10.11
CA TYR A 7 -5.00 30.39 -8.75
C TYR A 7 -5.92 29.16 -8.59
N SER A 8 -6.80 28.88 -9.56
CA SER A 8 -7.65 27.67 -9.55
C SER A 8 -6.91 26.41 -10.04
N PHE A 9 -5.90 26.60 -10.90
CA PHE A 9 -5.09 25.53 -11.51
C PHE A 9 -4.22 24.75 -10.51
N PHE A 10 -3.88 25.37 -9.37
CA PHE A 10 -3.08 24.74 -8.31
C PHE A 10 -3.91 23.88 -7.33
N ILE A 11 -5.25 24.02 -7.37
CA ILE A 11 -6.16 23.34 -6.45
C ILE A 11 -6.79 22.11 -7.12
N ALA A 12 -7.09 22.19 -8.42
CA ALA A 12 -7.79 21.12 -9.13
C ALA A 12 -6.99 19.82 -9.28
N LEU A 13 -5.68 19.88 -9.48
CA LEU A 13 -4.87 18.65 -9.66
C LEU A 13 -4.67 17.83 -8.38
N ALA A 14 -5.27 18.29 -7.30
CA ALA A 14 -4.95 17.78 -6.02
C ALA A 14 -6.21 17.60 -5.11
N CYS A 15 -7.35 18.23 -5.42
CA CYS A 15 -8.62 18.07 -4.66
C CYS A 15 -9.38 16.78 -5.02
N LEU A 16 -8.72 15.62 -5.03
CA LEU A 16 -9.30 14.46 -5.69
C LEU A 16 -9.54 13.29 -4.74
N GLY A 17 -10.73 13.33 -4.13
CA GLY A 17 -11.57 12.18 -3.85
C GLY A 17 -11.64 11.22 -5.03
N PHE A 18 -11.26 9.99 -4.78
CA PHE A 18 -10.99 9.02 -5.82
C PHE A 18 -12.25 8.23 -6.18
N VAL A 19 -13.04 8.74 -7.12
CA VAL A 19 -14.07 7.93 -7.79
C VAL A 19 -13.48 7.34 -9.07
N ALA A 20 -13.21 6.02 -9.07
CA ALA A 20 -13.09 5.27 -10.32
C ALA A 20 -14.48 5.21 -10.97
N CYS A 21 -14.76 6.17 -11.85
CA CYS A 21 -16.05 6.26 -12.52
C CYS A 21 -16.13 5.31 -13.72
N ASP A 22 -17.15 4.46 -13.59
CA ASP A 22 -17.90 3.65 -14.53
C ASP A 22 -17.48 3.64 -16.01
N SER A 23 -17.50 2.41 -16.51
CA SER A 23 -17.39 2.04 -17.91
C SER A 23 -18.53 2.66 -18.74
N ASP A 24 -18.35 3.89 -19.21
CA ASP A 24 -19.08 4.37 -20.39
C ASP A 24 -18.16 4.34 -21.62
N ASP A 25 -18.41 3.30 -22.41
CA ASP A 25 -17.64 2.74 -23.52
C ASP A 25 -17.58 3.63 -24.79
N ASN A 26 -17.54 4.96 -24.68
CA ASN A 26 -17.63 5.85 -25.87
C ASN A 26 -16.56 6.93 -26.04
N ASP A 27 -15.64 7.13 -25.11
CA ASP A 27 -14.45 7.97 -25.37
C ASP A 27 -13.31 7.09 -25.88
N GLN A 28 -13.32 6.77 -27.17
CA GLN A 28 -12.14 6.26 -27.87
C GLN A 28 -11.05 7.36 -27.87
N THR A 29 -10.30 7.49 -26.77
CA THR A 29 -9.04 8.24 -26.76
C THR A 29 -8.10 7.55 -27.75
N LYS A 30 -8.03 8.10 -28.97
CA LYS A 30 -7.13 7.63 -30.02
C LYS A 30 -5.71 7.99 -29.56
N ASN A 31 -4.82 7.00 -29.53
CA ASN A 31 -3.38 7.11 -29.21
C ASN A 31 -3.00 7.07 -27.72
N LEU A 32 -3.51 6.08 -26.98
CA LEU A 32 -2.89 5.74 -25.69
C LEU A 32 -1.58 4.96 -25.92
N PRO A 33 -0.58 5.11 -25.02
CA PRO A 33 0.69 4.41 -25.14
C PRO A 33 0.48 2.91 -25.08
N GLU A 34 1.26 2.16 -25.85
CA GLU A 34 1.27 0.70 -25.76
C GLU A 34 1.65 0.27 -24.33
N GLY A 35 0.96 -0.74 -23.79
CA GLY A 35 1.20 -1.21 -22.42
C GLY A 35 0.61 -0.35 -21.30
N SER A 36 0.02 0.82 -21.59
CA SER A 36 -0.62 1.68 -20.57
C SER A 36 -1.96 1.14 -20.05
N LYS A 37 -2.56 0.17 -20.75
CA LYS A 37 -3.85 -0.43 -20.39
C LYS A 37 -3.70 -1.90 -19.98
N PRO A 38 -4.47 -2.36 -18.99
CA PRO A 38 -4.50 -3.76 -18.63
C PRO A 38 -5.08 -4.60 -19.76
N SER A 39 -4.68 -5.87 -19.80
CA SER A 39 -5.38 -6.86 -20.64
C SER A 39 -6.85 -6.98 -20.22
N THR A 40 -7.72 -7.32 -21.17
CA THR A 40 -9.17 -7.45 -20.93
C THR A 40 -9.53 -8.59 -20.00
N LYS A 41 -8.72 -9.66 -19.98
CA LYS A 41 -8.95 -10.84 -19.15
C LYS A 41 -8.05 -10.82 -17.92
N PHE A 42 -8.65 -10.87 -16.74
CA PHE A 42 -7.92 -11.17 -15.52
C PHE A 42 -7.54 -12.65 -15.46
N THR A 43 -6.26 -12.91 -15.20
CA THR A 43 -5.71 -14.25 -14.98
C THR A 43 -4.82 -14.22 -13.75
N VAL A 44 -4.89 -15.26 -12.95
CA VAL A 44 -3.95 -15.48 -11.85
C VAL A 44 -2.63 -16.02 -12.42
N GLY A 45 -1.52 -15.59 -11.83
CA GLY A 45 -0.18 -16.07 -12.18
C GLY A 45 0.06 -17.51 -11.68
N ASN A 46 1.33 -17.93 -11.73
CA ASN A 46 1.78 -19.25 -11.29
C ASN A 46 2.97 -19.14 -10.33
N CYS A 47 2.86 -18.24 -9.34
CA CYS A 47 3.89 -18.14 -8.32
C CYS A 47 3.81 -19.32 -7.34
N GLU A 48 4.97 -19.81 -6.90
CA GLU A 48 5.03 -20.68 -5.73
C GLU A 48 4.55 -19.95 -4.47
N ASP A 49 4.09 -20.69 -3.47
CA ASP A 49 3.72 -20.13 -2.18
C ASP A 49 4.96 -19.53 -1.49
N GLU A 50 4.77 -18.41 -0.79
CA GLU A 50 5.80 -17.83 0.07
C GLU A 50 6.23 -18.82 1.17
N GLN A 51 7.48 -18.70 1.66
CA GLN A 51 8.04 -19.64 2.63
C GLN A 51 7.13 -19.86 3.85
N ASN A 52 6.53 -18.80 4.37
CA ASN A 52 5.65 -18.83 5.54
C ASN A 52 4.17 -18.56 5.17
N ALA A 53 3.79 -18.80 3.92
CA ALA A 53 2.43 -18.62 3.41
C ALA A 53 1.34 -19.22 4.33
N LYS A 54 1.58 -20.41 4.88
CA LYS A 54 0.64 -21.11 5.77
C LYS A 54 0.57 -20.52 7.18
N ASP A 55 1.55 -19.72 7.56
CA ASP A 55 1.64 -19.05 8.85
C ASP A 55 1.18 -17.60 8.79
N ALA A 56 0.82 -17.11 7.59
CA ALA A 56 0.31 -15.77 7.41
C ALA A 56 -1.10 -15.66 8.00
N ILE A 57 -1.20 -15.04 9.17
CA ILE A 57 -2.42 -14.94 9.98
C ILE A 57 -2.46 -13.60 10.70
N LYS A 58 -3.65 -13.21 11.15
CA LYS A 58 -3.81 -12.07 12.06
C LYS A 58 -4.36 -12.53 13.40
N LEU A 59 -3.72 -12.07 14.46
CA LEU A 59 -4.08 -12.32 15.85
C LEU A 59 -4.67 -11.03 16.44
N ASP A 60 -5.99 -10.97 16.58
CA ASP A 60 -6.70 -9.85 17.20
C ASP A 60 -6.95 -10.14 18.69
N VAL A 61 -6.40 -9.31 19.59
CA VAL A 61 -6.48 -9.53 21.04
C VAL A 61 -7.91 -9.35 21.54
N LYS A 62 -8.45 -10.38 22.18
CA LYS A 62 -9.75 -10.37 22.88
C LYS A 62 -9.61 -10.20 24.39
N THR A 63 -8.59 -10.82 24.99
CA THR A 63 -8.31 -10.71 26.42
C THR A 63 -6.81 -10.61 26.66
N TRP A 64 -6.41 -9.67 27.51
CA TRP A 64 -5.01 -9.39 27.81
C TRP A 64 -4.64 -9.80 29.24
N GLY A 65 -3.91 -10.91 29.38
CA GLY A 65 -3.36 -11.34 30.65
C GLY A 65 -4.39 -11.45 31.77
N ASP A 66 -3.93 -11.25 33.00
CA ASP A 66 -4.75 -11.16 34.21
C ASP A 66 -5.00 -9.70 34.64
N GLY A 67 -4.78 -8.73 33.74
CA GLY A 67 -4.94 -7.30 34.01
C GLY A 67 -3.78 -6.64 34.77
N LYS A 68 -2.69 -7.36 35.06
CA LYS A 68 -1.51 -6.79 35.77
C LYS A 68 -0.43 -6.20 34.87
N THR A 69 -0.50 -6.48 33.58
CA THR A 69 0.45 -6.00 32.57
C THR A 69 -0.29 -5.09 31.61
N ASP A 70 0.36 -3.99 31.23
CA ASP A 70 -0.20 -3.08 30.24
C ASP A 70 -0.33 -3.77 28.89
N LYS A 71 -1.40 -3.44 28.17
CA LYS A 71 -1.64 -3.97 26.83
C LYS A 71 -0.62 -3.39 25.86
N GLU A 72 0.26 -4.23 25.32
CA GLU A 72 1.33 -3.76 24.42
C GLU A 72 0.87 -3.66 22.95
N PHE A 73 -0.15 -4.41 22.55
CA PHE A 73 -0.70 -4.40 21.19
C PHE A 73 -2.18 -4.79 21.14
N VAL A 74 -2.86 -4.39 20.07
CA VAL A 74 -4.25 -4.77 19.79
C VAL A 74 -4.34 -5.91 18.78
N SER A 75 -3.38 -5.98 17.86
CA SER A 75 -3.22 -7.10 16.94
C SER A 75 -1.78 -7.32 16.52
N VAL A 76 -1.45 -8.56 16.18
CA VAL A 76 -0.22 -8.92 15.45
C VAL A 76 -0.61 -9.62 14.17
N GLU A 77 -0.02 -9.21 13.07
CA GLU A 77 -0.20 -9.83 11.77
C GLU A 77 1.13 -10.40 11.28
N LEU A 78 1.12 -11.67 10.87
CA LEU A 78 2.25 -12.38 10.29
C LEU A 78 2.04 -12.47 8.77
N PHE A 79 3.07 -12.14 8.01
CA PHE A 79 3.05 -12.14 6.55
C PHE A 79 3.73 -13.40 6.00
N GLY A 80 3.37 -13.80 4.78
CA GLY A 80 3.93 -15.00 4.14
C GLY A 80 5.43 -14.90 3.89
N ASP A 81 5.93 -13.68 3.64
CA ASP A 81 7.35 -13.41 3.34
C ASP A 81 8.23 -13.29 4.60
N GLY A 82 7.67 -13.50 5.79
CA GLY A 82 8.41 -13.43 7.05
C GLY A 82 8.41 -12.07 7.74
N HIS A 83 7.65 -11.07 7.26
CA HIS A 83 7.43 -9.82 8.01
C HIS A 83 6.30 -9.97 9.02
N PHE A 84 6.32 -9.13 10.05
CA PHE A 84 5.17 -8.94 10.93
C PHE A 84 4.79 -7.46 11.01
N LEU A 85 3.53 -7.23 11.36
CA LEU A 85 3.01 -5.91 11.69
C LEU A 85 2.28 -5.98 13.04
N ILE A 86 2.74 -5.20 14.01
CA ILE A 86 2.04 -4.98 15.28
C ILE A 86 1.23 -3.70 15.15
N THR A 87 -0.04 -3.75 15.51
CA THR A 87 -0.86 -2.55 15.74
C THR A 87 -0.90 -2.28 17.24
N THR A 88 -0.45 -1.10 17.66
CA THR A 88 -0.40 -0.73 19.08
C THR A 88 -1.76 -0.21 19.57
N PRO A 89 -2.01 -0.11 20.88
CA PRO A 89 -3.22 0.52 21.40
C PRO A 89 -3.39 1.97 20.95
N ASN A 90 -2.29 2.69 20.72
CA ASN A 90 -2.32 4.09 20.28
C ASN A 90 -2.99 4.24 18.92
N ALA A 91 -2.90 3.23 18.04
CA ALA A 91 -3.55 3.24 16.74
C ALA A 91 -5.10 3.31 16.83
N LEU A 92 -5.69 2.86 17.94
CA LEU A 92 -7.16 2.91 18.13
C LEU A 92 -7.67 4.31 18.50
N THR A 93 -6.79 5.14 19.08
CA THR A 93 -7.14 6.47 19.59
C THR A 93 -6.37 7.57 18.88
N ALA A 94 -5.60 7.23 17.86
CA ALA A 94 -4.87 8.19 17.06
C ALA A 94 -5.88 9.18 16.48
N GLN A 95 -5.62 10.48 16.66
CA GLN A 95 -6.41 11.49 15.98
C GLN A 95 -6.29 11.26 14.48
N LYS A 96 -7.43 11.31 13.79
CA LYS A 96 -7.43 11.33 12.34
C LYS A 96 -6.53 12.46 11.88
N ARG A 97 -5.69 12.17 10.89
CA ARG A 97 -4.88 13.23 10.28
C ARG A 97 -5.88 14.16 9.59
N ALA A 98 -5.79 15.46 9.84
CA ALA A 98 -6.49 16.41 8.99
C ALA A 98 -5.97 16.19 7.56
N ALA A 99 -6.87 16.19 6.57
CA ALA A 99 -6.48 16.23 5.17
C ALA A 99 -5.64 17.49 4.95
N ASP A 100 -4.32 17.34 4.82
CA ASP A 100 -3.43 18.46 4.47
C ASP A 100 -3.51 18.69 2.97
N GLY A 101 -4.66 19.24 2.62
CA GLY A 101 -4.92 19.75 1.30
C GLY A 101 -4.76 18.72 0.18
N PRO A 102 -4.74 19.26 -1.04
CA PRO A 102 -4.87 18.48 -2.24
C PRO A 102 -3.73 17.41 -2.40
N ARG A 103 -4.02 16.10 -2.61
CA ARG A 103 -3.01 15.02 -2.92
C ARG A 103 -2.39 15.28 -4.30
N LYS A 104 -1.05 15.41 -4.41
CA LYS A 104 -0.40 15.60 -5.73
C LYS A 104 -0.53 14.32 -6.58
N ALA A 105 -1.28 14.39 -7.67
CA ALA A 105 -1.51 13.26 -8.56
C ALA A 105 -0.22 12.75 -9.20
N ALA A 106 0.08 11.45 -9.07
CA ALA A 106 0.79 10.68 -10.10
C ALA A 106 0.89 9.17 -9.83
N SER A 107 0.74 8.68 -8.60
CA SER A 107 0.69 7.23 -8.34
C SER A 107 0.18 6.91 -6.94
N ILE A 108 -0.55 5.80 -6.71
CA ILE A 108 -0.74 5.25 -5.34
C ILE A 108 0.58 4.78 -4.69
N LEU A 109 1.63 4.65 -5.48
CA LEU A 109 2.98 4.41 -4.99
C LEU A 109 3.73 5.70 -4.68
N LYS A 110 3.14 6.89 -4.91
CA LYS A 110 3.67 8.15 -4.36
C LYS A 110 3.21 8.26 -2.91
N ARG A 111 4.12 8.73 -2.06
CA ARG A 111 3.88 8.95 -0.63
C ARG A 111 2.79 10.00 -0.45
N SER A 112 2.04 9.94 0.65
CA SER A 112 1.14 11.04 0.99
C SER A 112 1.95 12.33 1.23
N ASN A 113 1.41 13.51 0.88
CA ASN A 113 2.03 14.84 1.11
C ASN A 113 2.31 15.15 2.61
N LYS A 114 1.98 14.22 3.51
CA LYS A 114 2.27 14.32 4.93
C LYS A 114 3.79 14.26 5.09
N SER A 115 4.35 15.25 5.78
CA SER A 115 5.79 15.27 6.12
C SER A 115 6.25 13.88 6.58
N PRO A 116 7.40 13.37 6.11
CA PRO A 116 7.85 12.02 6.42
C PRO A 116 7.87 11.85 7.93
N LEU A 117 6.94 11.06 8.46
CA LEU A 117 7.08 10.55 9.82
C LEU A 117 8.05 9.40 9.71
N LEU A 118 9.33 9.79 9.66
CA LEU A 118 10.51 8.95 9.61
C LEU A 118 10.21 7.63 10.31
N ALA A 119 10.27 6.52 9.58
CA ALA A 119 10.49 5.23 10.20
C ALA A 119 11.78 5.38 11.00
N ARG A 120 11.66 5.58 12.31
CA ARG A 120 12.83 5.57 13.16
C ARG A 120 13.17 4.10 13.31
N VAL A 121 14.37 3.73 12.89
CA VAL A 121 14.97 2.45 13.27
C VAL A 121 14.76 2.34 14.77
N GLY A 122 13.89 1.42 15.19
CA GLY A 122 13.61 1.20 16.60
C GLY A 122 14.94 0.85 17.25
N GLU A 123 15.28 1.53 18.35
CA GLU A 123 16.56 1.44 19.04
C GLU A 123 17.11 0.00 19.03
N ASN A 124 18.03 -0.31 18.09
CA ASN A 124 18.82 -1.54 18.00
C ASN A 124 18.11 -2.91 18.08
N ASN A 125 16.82 -3.02 17.76
CA ASN A 125 16.05 -4.26 17.96
C ASN A 125 15.50 -4.93 16.67
N GLY A 126 15.93 -4.49 15.49
CA GLY A 126 15.52 -5.10 14.21
C GLY A 126 14.05 -4.88 13.84
N THR A 127 13.46 -3.78 14.32
CA THR A 127 12.08 -3.35 14.02
C THR A 127 12.04 -1.86 13.71
N ASP A 128 11.03 -1.44 12.96
CA ASP A 128 10.79 -0.05 12.59
C ASP A 128 9.49 0.45 13.25
N ASP A 129 9.57 1.60 13.92
CA ASP A 129 8.40 2.30 14.46
C ASP A 129 7.80 3.18 13.37
N ILE A 130 6.52 2.97 13.07
CA ILE A 130 5.78 3.65 12.00
C ILE A 130 4.71 4.55 12.61
N ASP A 131 4.52 5.72 12.01
CA ASP A 131 3.54 6.73 12.42
C ASP A 131 3.65 7.15 13.89
N ASN A 132 4.87 7.32 14.41
CA ASN A 132 5.08 7.63 15.84
C ASN A 132 4.54 6.53 16.79
N GLY A 133 4.73 5.27 16.39
CA GLY A 133 4.44 4.09 17.21
C GLY A 133 2.98 3.61 17.15
N LEU A 134 2.22 3.98 16.11
CA LEU A 134 0.91 3.34 15.85
C LEU A 134 1.11 1.91 15.35
N TYR A 135 2.14 1.73 14.53
CA TYR A 135 2.51 0.42 14.00
C TYR A 135 3.98 0.13 14.28
N ILE A 136 4.30 -1.16 14.43
CA ILE A 136 5.67 -1.65 14.55
C ILE A 136 5.84 -2.75 13.51
N CYS A 137 6.79 -2.59 12.60
CA CYS A 137 7.11 -3.57 11.56
C CYS A 137 8.44 -4.25 11.88
N GLY A 138 8.58 -5.51 11.48
CA GLY A 138 9.84 -6.24 11.60
C GLY A 138 9.79 -7.58 10.88
N THR A 139 10.71 -8.46 11.22
CA THR A 139 10.76 -9.83 10.68
C THR A 139 10.53 -10.85 11.78
N TYR A 140 10.07 -12.04 11.40
CA TYR A 140 9.90 -13.16 12.33
C TYR A 140 10.54 -14.45 11.80
N THR A 141 10.80 -15.36 12.72
CA THR A 141 11.24 -16.72 12.42
C THR A 141 10.25 -17.70 13.04
N ARG A 142 9.77 -18.66 12.25
CA ARG A 142 9.03 -19.82 12.74
C ARG A 142 10.00 -20.77 13.42
N VAL A 143 9.86 -20.94 14.74
CA VAL A 143 10.68 -21.87 15.54
C VAL A 143 10.17 -23.30 15.37
N LYS A 144 8.85 -23.45 15.40
CA LYS A 144 8.08 -24.66 15.10
C LYS A 144 6.64 -24.23 14.80
N ASP A 145 5.80 -25.17 14.38
CA ASP A 145 4.37 -24.95 14.12
C ASP A 145 3.71 -24.21 15.29
N GLY A 146 3.10 -23.05 14.99
CA GLY A 146 2.42 -22.20 15.97
C GLY A 146 3.34 -21.42 16.92
N VAL A 147 4.66 -21.45 16.74
CA VAL A 147 5.61 -20.72 17.60
C VAL A 147 6.53 -19.83 16.78
N TYR A 148 6.45 -18.54 17.06
CA TYR A 148 7.11 -17.49 16.29
C TYR A 148 7.99 -16.63 17.20
N LYS A 149 9.21 -16.34 16.74
CA LYS A 149 10.12 -15.37 17.34
C LYS A 149 10.16 -14.13 16.46
N LEU A 150 9.78 -12.98 17.01
CA LEU A 150 9.87 -11.69 16.34
C LEU A 150 11.28 -11.10 16.52
N SER A 151 11.68 -10.23 15.59
CA SER A 151 13.02 -9.59 15.60
C SER A 151 13.30 -8.78 16.86
N ASN A 152 12.27 -8.20 17.49
CA ASN A 152 12.36 -7.49 18.77
C ASN A 152 12.44 -8.41 20.01
N ASN A 153 12.74 -9.71 19.84
CA ASN A 153 12.79 -10.74 20.88
C ASN A 153 11.45 -11.13 21.52
N THR A 154 10.32 -10.65 21.02
CA THR A 154 9.01 -11.16 21.41
C THR A 154 8.80 -12.60 20.91
N MET A 155 8.12 -13.41 21.72
CA MET A 155 7.69 -14.76 21.34
C MET A 155 6.16 -14.88 21.38
N ILE A 156 5.61 -15.54 20.37
CA ILE A 156 4.19 -15.87 20.24
C ILE A 156 4.06 -17.38 20.10
N GLU A 157 3.41 -18.04 21.05
CA GLU A 157 3.08 -19.46 20.98
C GLU A 157 1.56 -19.65 21.00
N ILE A 158 1.00 -20.06 19.86
CA ILE A 158 -0.42 -20.35 19.69
C ILE A 158 -0.68 -21.78 20.16
N LYS A 159 -1.42 -21.94 21.26
CA LYS A 159 -1.77 -23.28 21.78
C LYS A 159 -2.60 -24.04 20.75
N ASP A 160 -2.33 -25.34 20.65
CA ASP A 160 -2.99 -26.29 19.74
C ASP A 160 -2.89 -25.94 18.25
N GLY A 161 -2.04 -24.98 17.87
CA GLY A 161 -1.80 -24.59 16.47
C GLY A 161 -3.05 -24.05 15.77
N ALA A 162 -4.01 -23.49 16.51
CA ALA A 162 -5.25 -22.98 15.94
C ALA A 162 -4.97 -21.81 14.98
N VAL A 163 -5.27 -22.01 13.69
CA VAL A 163 -5.08 -21.01 12.62
C VAL A 163 -6.38 -20.28 12.26
N LYS A 164 -7.49 -20.55 12.95
CA LYS A 164 -8.78 -19.87 12.74
C LYS A 164 -9.63 -19.93 14.01
N GLY A 165 -10.40 -18.88 14.26
CA GLY A 165 -11.33 -18.81 15.40
C GLY A 165 -10.62 -18.35 16.68
N THR A 166 -11.14 -18.69 17.85
CA THR A 166 -10.53 -18.24 19.11
C THR A 166 -9.37 -19.15 19.52
N ALA A 167 -8.23 -18.56 19.84
CA ALA A 167 -7.04 -19.28 20.31
C ALA A 167 -6.50 -18.68 21.62
N THR A 168 -5.84 -19.54 22.40
CA THR A 168 -5.06 -19.12 23.56
C THR A 168 -3.60 -19.02 23.15
N VAL A 169 -2.96 -17.89 23.47
CA VAL A 169 -1.56 -17.63 23.12
C VAL A 169 -0.75 -17.42 24.38
N THR A 170 0.40 -18.08 24.48
CA THR A 170 1.47 -17.69 25.40
C THR A 170 2.25 -16.57 24.72
N TYR A 171 2.17 -15.37 25.29
CA TYR A 171 2.90 -14.19 24.82
C TYR A 171 4.06 -13.92 25.76
N THR A 172 5.28 -13.85 25.23
CA THR A 172 6.46 -13.40 25.97
C THR A 172 6.95 -12.10 25.35
N ASN A 173 6.93 -11.01 26.10
CA ASN A 173 7.37 -9.71 25.59
C ASN A 173 8.90 -9.65 25.45
N ARG A 174 9.39 -8.55 24.86
CA ARG A 174 10.83 -8.29 24.65
C ARG A 174 11.70 -8.32 25.92
N TYR A 175 11.09 -8.24 27.10
CA TYR A 175 11.77 -8.27 28.40
C TYR A 175 11.73 -9.65 29.08
N GLY A 176 11.13 -10.66 28.43
CA GLY A 176 11.00 -12.01 28.96
C GLY A 176 9.80 -12.23 29.88
N VAL A 177 8.91 -11.23 30.04
CA VAL A 177 7.68 -11.37 30.82
C VAL A 177 6.67 -12.17 30.00
N SER A 178 6.16 -13.26 30.57
CA SER A 178 5.21 -14.14 29.90
C SER A 178 3.81 -14.04 30.50
N ILE A 179 2.82 -13.88 29.62
CA ILE A 179 1.40 -13.88 29.98
C ILE A 179 0.62 -14.80 29.04
N THR A 180 -0.59 -15.17 29.45
CA THR A 180 -1.55 -15.82 28.57
C THR A 180 -2.53 -14.79 28.04
N ILE A 181 -2.70 -14.73 26.73
CA ILE A 181 -3.70 -13.88 26.07
C ILE A 181 -4.69 -14.74 25.30
N VAL A 182 -5.88 -14.21 25.06
CA VAL A 182 -6.88 -14.82 24.18
C VAL A 182 -7.00 -13.95 22.95
N VAL A 183 -6.89 -14.56 21.78
CA VAL A 183 -6.97 -13.88 20.48
C VAL A 183 -8.07 -14.50 19.61
N SER A 184 -8.61 -13.70 18.71
CA SER A 184 -9.23 -14.21 17.51
C SER A 184 -8.15 -14.35 16.45
N VAL A 185 -8.02 -15.54 15.89
CA VAL A 185 -7.19 -15.82 14.73
C VAL A 185 -8.08 -15.67 13.51
N ASP A 186 -7.77 -14.68 12.70
CA ASP A 186 -8.37 -14.51 11.40
C ASP A 186 -7.43 -15.05 10.32
N TYR A 187 -8.07 -15.57 9.27
CA TYR A 187 -7.55 -16.01 7.99
C TYR A 187 -7.37 -17.53 7.77
N ASN A 188 -7.58 -17.93 6.51
CA ASN A 188 -7.27 -19.25 5.97
C ASN A 188 -6.67 -19.08 4.57
N TYR A 189 -5.33 -19.19 4.47
CA TYR A 189 -4.54 -19.06 3.23
C TYR A 189 -5.00 -19.93 2.06
N GLN A 190 -5.85 -20.94 2.32
CA GLN A 190 -6.11 -22.01 1.37
C GLN A 190 -7.27 -21.79 0.39
N GLN A 191 -8.07 -20.71 0.47
CA GLN A 191 -9.35 -20.69 -0.26
C GLN A 191 -9.37 -19.98 -1.63
N ASP A 192 -8.46 -19.06 -1.95
CA ASP A 192 -8.55 -18.28 -3.21
C ASP A 192 -7.19 -18.12 -3.91
N ALA A 193 -7.13 -18.51 -5.19
CA ALA A 193 -5.91 -18.43 -6.00
C ALA A 193 -5.45 -16.99 -6.25
N ALA A 194 -6.37 -16.02 -6.39
CA ALA A 194 -6.03 -14.62 -6.57
C ALA A 194 -5.50 -14.01 -5.26
N MET A 195 -6.05 -14.41 -4.11
CA MET A 195 -5.47 -14.05 -2.80
C MET A 195 -4.04 -14.58 -2.66
N ARG A 196 -3.82 -15.89 -2.90
CA ARG A 196 -2.47 -16.48 -2.83
C ARG A 196 -1.49 -15.84 -3.80
N GLN A 197 -1.96 -15.45 -4.99
CA GLN A 197 -1.14 -14.76 -5.96
C GLN A 197 -0.74 -13.37 -5.44
N LEU A 198 -1.69 -12.57 -4.93
CA LEU A 198 -1.41 -11.21 -4.45
C LEU A 198 -0.61 -11.16 -3.13
N CYS A 199 -0.96 -12.00 -2.16
CA CYS A 199 -0.47 -11.93 -0.77
C CYS A 199 0.97 -12.45 -0.62
N ARG A 200 1.93 -11.63 -1.01
CA ARG A 200 3.36 -11.92 -1.02
C ARG A 200 4.20 -10.65 -1.07
N SER A 201 5.52 -10.82 -1.10
CA SER A 201 6.46 -9.74 -1.35
C SER A 201 6.61 -9.46 -2.84
N TRP A 202 6.43 -8.20 -3.23
CA TRP A 202 6.58 -7.72 -4.59
C TRP A 202 7.70 -6.68 -4.65
N LYS A 203 8.77 -7.00 -5.35
CA LYS A 203 9.88 -6.08 -5.58
C LYS A 203 9.57 -5.20 -6.78
N PHE A 204 9.74 -3.89 -6.63
CA PHE A 204 9.59 -2.94 -7.72
C PHE A 204 10.65 -3.16 -8.81
N ASP A 205 10.20 -3.14 -10.06
CA ASP A 205 11.06 -3.20 -11.24
C ASP A 205 11.08 -1.84 -11.95
N GLU A 206 9.92 -1.38 -12.39
CA GLU A 206 9.75 -0.09 -13.07
C GLU A 206 8.32 0.46 -12.95
N SER A 207 8.17 1.76 -13.20
CA SER A 207 6.89 2.43 -13.36
C SER A 207 6.95 3.40 -14.54
N GLU A 208 5.85 3.51 -15.26
CA GLU A 208 5.63 4.53 -16.28
C GLU A 208 4.34 5.29 -16.01
N VAL A 209 4.37 6.60 -16.20
CA VAL A 209 3.25 7.52 -16.01
C VAL A 209 3.15 8.45 -17.20
N TRP A 210 1.93 8.67 -17.68
CA TRP A 210 1.60 9.63 -18.74
C TRP A 210 0.51 10.58 -18.27
N LEU A 211 0.75 11.87 -18.48
CA LEU A 211 -0.16 12.95 -18.12
C LEU A 211 -0.76 13.56 -19.38
N TYR A 212 -2.08 13.56 -19.47
CA TYR A 212 -2.86 14.02 -20.61
C TYR A 212 -3.77 15.19 -20.22
N ALA A 213 -3.85 16.16 -21.13
CA ALA A 213 -4.89 17.18 -21.18
C ALA A 213 -5.62 17.01 -22.52
N ASP A 214 -6.88 16.64 -22.47
CA ASP A 214 -7.64 16.04 -23.56
C ASP A 214 -6.85 14.90 -24.22
N ASP A 215 -6.50 15.05 -25.51
CA ASP A 215 -5.70 14.07 -26.27
C ASP A 215 -4.20 14.44 -26.32
N PHE A 216 -3.76 15.47 -25.58
CA PHE A 216 -2.38 15.94 -25.57
C PHE A 216 -1.60 15.40 -24.37
N CYS A 217 -0.64 14.50 -24.64
CA CYS A 217 0.32 14.04 -23.64
C CYS A 217 1.31 15.17 -23.33
N PHE A 218 1.18 15.81 -22.17
CA PHE A 218 2.03 16.95 -21.78
C PHE A 218 3.15 16.55 -20.81
N GLY A 219 3.05 15.37 -20.20
CA GLY A 219 4.07 14.82 -19.30
C GLY A 219 4.22 13.31 -19.48
N TYR A 220 5.47 12.85 -19.40
CA TYR A 220 5.82 11.43 -19.33
C TYR A 220 6.90 11.26 -18.28
N GLY A 221 6.76 10.22 -17.47
CA GLY A 221 7.76 9.82 -16.49
C GLY A 221 7.97 8.32 -16.53
N LYS A 222 9.22 7.88 -16.44
CA LYS A 222 9.61 6.50 -16.22
C LYS A 222 10.57 6.42 -15.05
N GLN A 223 10.36 5.46 -14.16
CA GLN A 223 11.21 5.18 -13.02
C GLN A 223 11.57 3.69 -12.99
N TRP A 224 12.80 3.36 -12.60
CA TRP A 224 13.26 1.98 -12.46
C TRP A 224 14.41 1.87 -11.46
N MET A 225 14.75 0.65 -11.07
CA MET A 225 15.79 0.39 -10.08
C MET A 225 17.10 -0.08 -10.71
N THR A 226 18.21 0.59 -10.40
CA THR A 226 19.57 0.17 -10.79
C THR A 226 20.50 0.20 -9.57
N PHE A 227 21.05 -0.97 -9.20
CA PHE A 227 21.95 -1.13 -8.03
C PHE A 227 21.42 -0.50 -6.72
N GLY A 228 20.11 -0.64 -6.45
CA GLY A 228 19.48 -0.11 -5.23
C GLY A 228 19.14 1.38 -5.27
N ARG A 229 19.41 2.06 -6.39
CA ARG A 229 19.07 3.46 -6.62
C ARG A 229 17.92 3.58 -7.61
N VAL A 230 17.03 4.53 -7.35
CA VAL A 230 15.97 4.91 -8.28
C VAL A 230 16.63 5.68 -9.42
N GLN A 231 16.29 5.32 -10.64
CA GLN A 231 16.61 6.04 -11.85
C GLN A 231 15.32 6.58 -12.42
N GLN A 232 15.38 7.73 -13.09
CA GLN A 232 14.20 8.31 -13.72
C GLN A 232 14.52 8.98 -15.05
N GLU A 233 13.52 8.98 -15.92
CA GLU A 233 13.46 9.73 -17.16
C GLU A 233 12.15 10.50 -17.18
N ILE A 234 12.22 11.81 -17.34
CA ILE A 234 11.03 12.68 -17.34
C ILE A 234 11.08 13.57 -18.58
N THR A 235 9.94 13.65 -19.25
CA THR A 235 9.72 14.55 -20.39
C THR A 235 8.49 15.40 -20.13
N LEU A 236 8.65 16.72 -20.25
CA LEU A 236 7.58 17.69 -20.15
C LEU A 236 7.50 18.53 -21.42
N ALA A 237 6.28 18.69 -21.94
CA ALA A 237 6.03 19.61 -23.02
C ALA A 237 6.33 21.07 -22.60
N PRO A 238 6.75 21.94 -23.53
CA PRO A 238 6.94 23.36 -23.24
C PRO A 238 5.69 24.05 -22.67
N GLU A 239 4.50 23.60 -23.05
CA GLU A 239 3.20 24.05 -22.54
C GLU A 239 3.03 23.72 -21.07
N ALA A 240 3.36 22.48 -20.65
CA ALA A 240 3.30 22.04 -19.26
C ALA A 240 4.15 22.94 -18.35
N LYS A 241 5.37 23.28 -18.78
CA LYS A 241 6.26 24.19 -18.04
C LYS A 241 5.68 25.60 -17.92
N LYS A 242 4.91 26.07 -18.90
CA LYS A 242 4.20 27.36 -18.82
C LYS A 242 2.98 27.30 -17.89
N TRP A 243 2.37 26.14 -17.76
CA TRP A 243 1.30 25.86 -16.80
C TRP A 243 1.83 25.70 -15.36
N GLY A 244 3.15 25.63 -15.20
CA GLY A 244 3.82 25.54 -13.90
C GLY A 244 4.21 24.14 -13.49
N PHE A 245 4.04 23.13 -14.35
CA PHE A 245 4.52 21.78 -14.07
C PHE A 245 6.05 21.72 -14.11
N ASP A 246 6.61 21.07 -13.10
CA ASP A 246 8.00 20.64 -13.08
C ASP A 246 8.11 19.11 -13.07
N GLU A 247 9.35 18.61 -13.01
CA GLU A 247 9.64 17.18 -13.08
C GLU A 247 9.07 16.44 -11.86
N ASP A 248 9.07 17.07 -10.69
CA ASP A 248 8.61 16.48 -9.43
C ASP A 248 7.08 16.28 -9.46
N ASP A 249 6.35 17.16 -10.16
CA ASP A 249 4.92 16.97 -10.43
C ASP A 249 4.63 15.72 -11.28
N VAL A 250 5.61 15.19 -12.04
CA VAL A 250 5.47 13.92 -12.77
C VAL A 250 5.90 12.75 -11.88
N LEU A 251 7.16 12.71 -11.46
CA LEU A 251 7.73 11.63 -10.65
C LEU A 251 8.85 12.17 -9.74
N GLU A 252 8.85 11.73 -8.48
CA GLU A 252 9.88 12.07 -7.49
C GLU A 252 10.66 10.81 -7.11
N THR A 253 11.99 10.89 -6.96
CA THR A 253 12.82 9.71 -6.71
C THR A 253 12.66 9.13 -5.30
N ASP A 254 12.42 9.99 -4.32
CA ASP A 254 12.37 9.59 -2.91
C ASP A 254 11.07 8.84 -2.59
N ASP A 255 10.00 9.19 -3.31
CA ASP A 255 8.67 8.58 -3.20
C ASP A 255 8.54 7.24 -3.93
N CYS A 256 9.61 6.69 -4.51
CA CYS A 256 9.53 5.41 -5.22
C CYS A 256 9.40 4.23 -4.25
N CYS A 257 8.23 3.58 -4.21
CA CYS A 257 8.04 2.32 -3.50
C CYS A 257 8.93 1.21 -4.09
N LYS A 258 9.95 0.77 -3.36
CA LYS A 258 10.91 -0.27 -3.79
C LYS A 258 10.37 -1.68 -3.59
N ARG A 259 9.43 -1.84 -2.66
CA ARG A 259 8.83 -3.13 -2.32
C ARG A 259 7.48 -2.91 -1.67
N ILE A 260 6.50 -3.71 -2.08
CA ILE A 260 5.20 -3.80 -1.42
C ILE A 260 4.98 -5.22 -0.92
N VAL A 261 4.43 -5.37 0.28
CA VAL A 261 4.09 -6.68 0.85
C VAL A 261 2.61 -6.69 1.19
N PHE A 262 1.87 -7.61 0.57
CA PHE A 262 0.45 -7.79 0.85
C PHE A 262 0.24 -8.89 1.88
N SER A 263 -0.48 -8.54 2.94
CA SER A 263 -0.98 -9.48 3.92
C SER A 263 -2.28 -10.09 3.43
N PRO A 264 -2.56 -11.34 3.80
CA PRO A 264 -3.86 -11.93 3.53
C PRO A 264 -5.05 -11.32 4.28
N CYS A 265 -4.81 -10.56 5.35
CA CYS A 265 -5.87 -10.02 6.20
C CYS A 265 -6.18 -8.55 5.85
N GLY A 266 -5.90 -8.14 4.62
CA GLY A 266 -6.27 -6.83 4.08
C GLY A 266 -5.34 -5.69 4.49
N ARG A 267 -4.07 -5.97 4.82
CA ARG A 267 -3.01 -4.96 5.03
C ARG A 267 -1.96 -5.04 3.95
N TYR A 268 -1.34 -3.91 3.62
CA TYR A 268 -0.11 -3.89 2.85
C TYR A 268 0.92 -2.98 3.49
N ILE A 269 2.19 -3.25 3.21
CA ILE A 269 3.32 -2.44 3.66
C ILE A 269 4.11 -2.00 2.44
N CYS A 270 4.29 -0.69 2.26
CA CYS A 270 5.16 -0.09 1.25
C CYS A 270 6.50 0.26 1.89
N PHE A 271 7.60 -0.13 1.24
CA PHE A 271 8.96 0.22 1.62
C PHE A 271 9.53 1.18 0.56
N PHE A 272 9.78 2.42 0.95
CA PHE A 272 10.17 3.49 0.05
C PHE A 272 11.68 3.59 -0.16
N ALA A 273 12.06 4.40 -1.13
CA ALA A 273 13.44 4.52 -1.56
C ALA A 273 14.35 5.16 -0.52
N ASP A 274 13.79 6.09 0.24
CA ASP A 274 14.40 6.88 1.31
C ASP A 274 14.36 6.19 2.69
N HIS A 275 13.91 4.93 2.73
CA HIS A 275 13.74 4.09 3.93
C HIS A 275 12.46 4.34 4.74
N ASP A 276 11.54 5.18 4.25
CA ASP A 276 10.23 5.27 4.87
C ASP A 276 9.40 4.01 4.64
N ILE A 277 8.46 3.78 5.56
CA ILE A 277 7.54 2.65 5.53
C ILE A 277 6.14 3.17 5.77
N GLU A 278 5.22 2.80 4.87
CA GLU A 278 3.79 3.09 5.05
C GLU A 278 2.99 1.80 5.15
N VAL A 279 1.90 1.87 5.92
CA VAL A 279 0.95 0.78 6.11
C VAL A 279 -0.39 1.20 5.55
N GLY A 280 -0.93 0.43 4.62
CA GLY A 280 -2.27 0.63 4.09
C GLY A 280 -3.18 -0.56 4.30
N ARG A 281 -4.39 -0.43 3.76
CA ARG A 281 -5.41 -1.46 3.70
C ARG A 281 -5.76 -1.78 2.27
N TRP A 282 -6.15 -3.03 2.03
CA TRP A 282 -6.59 -3.44 0.71
C TRP A 282 -7.76 -4.41 0.77
N GLU A 283 -8.54 -4.42 -0.31
CA GLU A 283 -9.55 -5.44 -0.56
C GLU A 283 -9.77 -5.63 -2.07
N TRP A 284 -10.26 -6.80 -2.46
CA TRP A 284 -10.75 -6.99 -3.81
C TRP A 284 -12.12 -6.33 -3.96
N LYS A 285 -12.19 -5.18 -4.62
CA LYS A 285 -13.47 -4.56 -5.01
C LYS A 285 -14.17 -5.41 -6.07
N ASP A 286 -13.40 -5.88 -7.05
CA ASP A 286 -13.88 -6.83 -8.06
C ASP A 286 -12.77 -7.79 -8.48
N ILE A 287 -12.74 -8.93 -7.80
CA ILE A 287 -11.77 -10.00 -8.07
C ILE A 287 -11.88 -10.59 -9.48
N LYS A 288 -13.06 -10.56 -10.12
CA LYS A 288 -13.26 -11.15 -11.44
C LYS A 288 -12.58 -10.32 -12.52
N ASN A 289 -12.54 -9.01 -12.31
CA ASN A 289 -11.92 -8.05 -13.22
C ASN A 289 -10.52 -7.60 -12.73
N GLY A 290 -10.07 -8.10 -11.58
CA GLY A 290 -8.77 -7.79 -10.99
C GLY A 290 -8.71 -6.37 -10.44
N VAL A 291 -9.82 -5.82 -9.93
CA VAL A 291 -9.87 -4.47 -9.33
C VAL A 291 -9.57 -4.58 -7.84
N LEU A 292 -8.48 -3.93 -7.44
CA LEU A 292 -7.98 -3.87 -6.07
C LEU A 292 -8.23 -2.47 -5.52
N ARG A 293 -8.88 -2.38 -4.37
CA ARG A 293 -9.03 -1.13 -3.63
C ARG A 293 -7.94 -1.02 -2.58
N LEU A 294 -7.33 0.16 -2.46
CA LEU A 294 -6.21 0.45 -1.57
C LEU A 294 -6.48 1.78 -0.84
N TRP A 295 -6.23 1.84 0.47
CA TRP A 295 -6.46 3.08 1.25
C TRP A 295 -5.61 3.15 2.52
N GLU A 296 -5.40 4.36 3.04
CA GLU A 296 -4.71 4.54 4.32
C GLU A 296 -5.63 4.17 5.50
N PRO A 297 -5.07 3.70 6.63
CA PRO A 297 -5.88 3.22 7.76
C PRO A 297 -6.62 4.31 8.54
N VAL A 298 -6.25 5.58 8.34
CA VAL A 298 -6.67 6.74 9.15
C VAL A 298 -7.69 7.63 8.41
N ASP A 299 -7.93 7.33 7.13
CA ASP A 299 -8.66 8.16 6.18
C ASP A 299 -10.09 7.59 5.97
N LEU A 300 -10.90 7.44 7.03
CA LEU A 300 -12.22 6.77 6.94
C LEU A 300 -13.45 7.54 7.41
N ASP A 301 -13.32 8.75 7.97
CA ASP A 301 -14.47 9.66 7.93
C ASP A 301 -13.94 11.09 7.81
N ASP A 302 -13.94 11.64 6.60
CA ASP A 302 -14.22 13.06 6.42
C ASP A 302 -15.74 13.21 6.37
N ASP A 303 -16.27 14.09 7.23
CA ASP A 303 -17.68 14.50 7.22
C ASP A 303 -17.97 15.51 6.07
N ASP A 304 -17.00 15.72 5.18
CA ASP A 304 -17.16 16.46 3.93
C ASP A 304 -17.40 15.43 2.81
N ASP A 305 -18.64 15.41 2.32
CA ASP A 305 -19.25 14.42 1.40
C ASP A 305 -18.54 14.21 0.03
N ASP A 306 -17.33 14.72 -0.21
CA ASP A 306 -16.73 14.81 -1.55
C ASP A 306 -15.36 14.12 -1.75
N ASP A 307 -14.69 13.57 -0.72
CA ASP A 307 -13.37 12.93 -0.92
C ASP A 307 -13.32 11.43 -0.56
N ASP A 308 -13.52 10.58 -1.58
CA ASP A 308 -13.32 9.12 -1.48
C ASP A 308 -11.82 8.80 -1.25
N ASP A 309 -11.41 8.55 -0.01
CA ASP A 309 -10.00 8.38 0.44
C ASP A 309 -9.24 7.12 -0.04
N TRP A 310 -9.76 6.40 -1.04
CA TRP A 310 -9.29 5.09 -1.50
C TRP A 310 -8.93 5.08 -2.99
N ALA A 311 -7.91 4.36 -3.44
CA ALA A 311 -7.67 4.18 -4.88
C ALA A 311 -8.10 2.78 -5.33
N ASP A 312 -8.86 2.74 -6.42
CA ASP A 312 -9.09 1.50 -7.17
C ASP A 312 -8.06 1.38 -8.30
N VAL A 313 -7.30 0.29 -8.28
CA VAL A 313 -6.30 -0.04 -9.31
C VAL A 313 -6.65 -1.36 -9.98
N THR A 314 -6.28 -1.50 -11.24
CA THR A 314 -6.43 -2.78 -11.94
C THR A 314 -5.13 -3.58 -11.84
N VAL A 315 -5.22 -4.81 -11.34
CA VAL A 315 -4.09 -5.72 -11.18
C VAL A 315 -4.08 -6.75 -12.30
N ARG A 316 -2.91 -7.01 -12.87
CA ARG A 316 -2.66 -8.16 -13.76
C ARG A 316 -1.44 -8.93 -13.30
N PHE A 317 -1.46 -10.23 -13.52
CA PHE A 317 -0.33 -11.10 -13.25
C PHE A 317 0.16 -11.72 -14.56
N ASP A 318 1.47 -11.70 -14.76
CA ASP A 318 2.15 -12.44 -15.82
C ASP A 318 3.27 -13.27 -15.20
N GLY A 319 3.04 -14.58 -15.05
CA GLY A 319 3.96 -15.46 -14.36
C GLY A 319 4.24 -15.01 -12.91
N ASN A 320 5.47 -14.56 -12.67
CA ASN A 320 5.94 -14.02 -11.40
C ASN A 320 5.93 -12.49 -11.32
N GLN A 321 5.36 -11.81 -12.32
CA GLN A 321 5.20 -10.37 -12.33
C GLN A 321 3.78 -9.95 -11.98
N MET A 322 3.66 -8.78 -11.36
CA MET A 322 2.43 -8.06 -11.10
C MET A 322 2.52 -6.69 -11.75
N HIS A 323 1.46 -6.31 -12.45
CA HIS A 323 1.28 -4.98 -13.00
C HIS A 323 0.10 -4.32 -12.30
N LEU A 324 0.34 -3.14 -11.72
CA LEU A 324 -0.69 -2.26 -11.17
C LEU A 324 -0.96 -1.15 -12.17
N TYR A 325 -2.16 -1.14 -12.72
CA TYR A 325 -2.62 -0.14 -13.66
C TYR A 325 -3.49 0.89 -12.95
N GLN A 326 -3.20 2.15 -13.25
CA GLN A 326 -3.88 3.33 -12.75
C GLN A 326 -4.41 4.09 -13.96
N ASP A 327 -5.69 4.43 -13.95
CA ASP A 327 -6.34 5.18 -15.01
C ASP A 327 -7.30 6.16 -14.36
N TYR A 328 -6.79 7.36 -14.14
CA TYR A 328 -7.49 8.43 -13.47
C TYR A 328 -7.93 9.47 -14.49
N MET A 329 -9.14 9.97 -14.39
CA MET A 329 -9.66 11.02 -15.25
C MET A 329 -10.36 12.10 -14.42
N ASP A 330 -10.11 13.36 -14.79
CA ASP A 330 -10.79 14.52 -14.26
C ASP A 330 -11.30 15.43 -15.38
N LYS A 331 -12.16 16.39 -15.03
CA LYS A 331 -12.56 17.49 -15.89
C LYS A 331 -12.52 18.80 -15.12
N ASP A 332 -11.63 19.70 -15.53
CA ASP A 332 -11.55 21.06 -14.99
C ASP A 332 -11.68 22.09 -16.13
N ASP A 333 -12.52 23.10 -15.93
CA ASP A 333 -12.81 24.19 -16.88
C ASP A 333 -13.06 23.72 -18.34
N GLY A 334 -13.63 22.52 -18.51
CA GLY A 334 -13.95 21.93 -19.81
C GLY A 334 -12.78 21.20 -20.49
N VAL A 335 -11.62 21.08 -19.84
CA VAL A 335 -10.47 20.27 -20.25
C VAL A 335 -10.50 18.94 -19.50
N LYS A 336 -10.36 17.82 -20.21
CA LYS A 336 -10.27 16.50 -19.59
C LYS A 336 -8.83 16.21 -19.21
N PHE A 337 -8.53 16.08 -17.93
CA PHE A 337 -7.21 15.60 -17.51
C PHE A 337 -7.24 14.09 -17.33
N ARG A 338 -6.16 13.40 -17.70
CA ARG A 338 -6.04 11.96 -17.48
C ARG A 338 -4.63 11.59 -17.08
N VAL A 339 -4.52 10.74 -16.07
CA VAL A 339 -3.27 10.13 -15.64
C VAL A 339 -3.35 8.64 -15.91
N LEU A 340 -2.43 8.14 -16.72
CA LEU A 340 -2.22 6.72 -16.92
C LEU A 340 -0.95 6.32 -16.21
N GLY A 341 -1.01 5.26 -15.41
CA GLY A 341 0.14 4.71 -14.70
C GLY A 341 0.18 3.21 -14.83
N VAL A 342 1.37 2.66 -15.03
CA VAL A 342 1.63 1.23 -14.88
C VAL A 342 2.87 1.04 -14.03
N SER A 343 2.75 0.23 -12.99
CA SER A 343 3.88 -0.15 -12.14
C SER A 343 4.06 -1.66 -12.17
N THR A 344 5.26 -2.09 -12.52
CA THR A 344 5.63 -3.50 -12.65
C THR A 344 6.46 -3.93 -11.44
N PHE A 345 6.09 -5.07 -10.90
CA PHE A 345 6.75 -5.71 -9.79
C PHE A 345 7.01 -7.17 -10.10
N THR A 346 8.07 -7.72 -9.50
CA THR A 346 8.38 -9.15 -9.54
C THR A 346 8.28 -9.75 -8.15
N ALA A 347 7.63 -10.90 -8.04
CA ALA A 347 7.60 -11.71 -6.84
C ALA A 347 9.02 -12.18 -6.50
N ARG A 348 9.48 -11.97 -5.26
CA ARG A 348 10.84 -12.37 -4.88
C ARG A 348 10.93 -13.87 -4.57
N TYR A 349 11.99 -14.48 -5.09
CA TYR A 349 12.60 -15.69 -4.55
C TYR A 349 14.05 -15.31 -4.17
N TYR A 350 14.29 -15.15 -2.86
CA TYR A 350 15.55 -14.86 -2.14
C TYR A 350 16.26 -13.51 -2.35
#